data_AF-A0A4Z2FSM5-F1
#
_entry.id   AF-A0A4Z2FSM5-F1
#
_cell.length_a   1.000
_cell.length_b   1.000
_cell.length_c   1.000
_cell.angle_alpha   90.00
_cell.angle_beta   90.00
_cell.angle_gamma   90.00
#
_symmetry.space_group_name_H-M   'P 1'
#
loop_
_entity.id
_entity.type
_entity.pdbx_description
1 polymer ?
#
loop_
_entity_poly.entity_id
_entity_poly.type
_entity_poly.pdbx_seq_one_letter_code
_entity_poly.pdbx_strand_id
1 'polypeptide(L)'
;MSGLNASLGYFTAVLLLAAAVRALLKRWPRLGFAVELASSFALVACRLEVQTIIEVGEWAVGLGSDVTLTVLFGVLLAHGAICGGASGNPALSVQRFLRREAGALHTALSVAAQFLGAHLALLAAAFYWSLELTEMHMLKMLMWSECSASLAVSPLQGFIAEGCCSLGFHLALLNLQRRSALVRVPLVAAMLTFLSHIGMVLSVLLYTGRVPKIFSRKFFQKLRGRVTKGESGETKRKK
;
A
#
# COMPACT_ATOMS: atom_id res chain seq x y z
N MET A 1 17.51 -2.53 -13.43
CA MET A 1 16.18 -2.14 -13.99
C MET A 1 15.12 -3.25 -13.90
N SER A 2 15.48 -4.52 -13.69
CA SER A 2 14.52 -5.63 -13.49
C SER A 2 13.57 -5.43 -12.28
N GLY A 3 14.09 -4.84 -11.20
CA GLY A 3 13.34 -4.51 -9.98
C GLY A 3 12.03 -3.75 -10.21
N LEU A 4 12.15 -2.57 -10.82
CA LEU A 4 11.00 -1.70 -11.10
C LEU A 4 10.03 -2.33 -12.09
N ASN A 5 10.53 -3.07 -13.08
CA ASN A 5 9.70 -3.75 -14.07
C ASN A 5 8.84 -4.85 -13.43
N ALA A 6 9.39 -5.60 -12.47
CA ALA A 6 8.64 -6.59 -11.71
C ALA A 6 7.49 -5.92 -10.91
N SER A 7 7.79 -4.85 -10.19
CA SER A 7 6.77 -4.08 -9.45
C SER A 7 5.70 -3.48 -10.37
N LEU A 8 6.09 -2.93 -11.53
CA LEU A 8 5.15 -2.41 -12.55
C LEU A 8 4.24 -3.52 -13.11
N GLY A 9 4.80 -4.70 -13.37
CA GLY A 9 4.04 -5.87 -13.78
C GLY A 9 3.04 -6.30 -12.71
N TYR A 10 3.46 -6.32 -11.45
CA TYR A 10 2.59 -6.61 -10.30
C TYR A 10 1.45 -5.60 -10.16
N PHE A 11 1.74 -4.29 -10.19
CA PHE A 11 0.70 -3.25 -10.13
C PHE A 11 -0.30 -3.40 -11.27
N THR A 12 0.20 -3.65 -12.48
CA THR A 12 -0.63 -3.80 -13.67
C THR A 12 -1.54 -5.03 -13.54
N ALA A 13 -1.00 -6.17 -13.13
CA ALA A 13 -1.78 -7.39 -12.92
C ALA A 13 -2.90 -7.20 -11.88
N VAL A 14 -2.58 -6.59 -10.75
CA VAL A 14 -3.54 -6.30 -9.66
C VAL A 14 -4.63 -5.34 -10.12
N LEU A 15 -4.27 -4.26 -10.82
CA LEU A 15 -5.23 -3.26 -11.31
C LEU A 15 -6.12 -3.84 -12.43
N LEU A 16 -5.56 -4.65 -13.33
CA LEU A 16 -6.33 -5.36 -14.36
C LEU A 16 -7.32 -6.35 -13.75
N LEU A 17 -6.92 -7.08 -12.71
CA LEU A 17 -7.82 -7.98 -11.98
C LEU A 17 -8.99 -7.21 -11.38
N ALA A 18 -8.73 -6.09 -10.69
CA ALA A 18 -9.78 -5.25 -10.13
C ALA A 18 -10.71 -4.66 -11.21
N ALA A 19 -10.14 -4.21 -12.33
CA ALA A 19 -10.91 -3.71 -13.48
C ALA A 19 -11.80 -4.81 -14.08
N ALA A 20 -11.29 -6.03 -14.23
CA ALA A 20 -12.02 -7.19 -14.75
C ALA A 20 -13.18 -7.58 -13.83
N VAL A 21 -12.94 -7.67 -12.52
CA VAL A 21 -14.00 -7.94 -11.53
C VAL A 21 -15.09 -6.87 -11.59
N ARG A 22 -14.72 -5.58 -11.65
CA ARG A 22 -15.68 -4.49 -11.79
C ARG A 22 -16.48 -4.61 -13.09
N ALA A 23 -15.82 -4.89 -14.22
CA ALA A 23 -16.47 -5.04 -15.51
C ALA A 23 -17.48 -6.19 -15.52
N LEU A 24 -17.12 -7.33 -14.93
CA LEU A 24 -17.98 -8.51 -14.80
C LEU A 24 -19.19 -8.25 -13.91
N LEU A 25 -18.98 -7.60 -12.77
CA LEU A 25 -20.02 -7.33 -11.78
C LEU A 25 -20.89 -6.11 -12.11
N LYS A 26 -20.54 -5.33 -13.14
CA LYS A 26 -21.35 -4.18 -13.61
C LYS A 26 -22.80 -4.59 -13.94
N ARG A 27 -23.02 -5.84 -14.36
CA ARG A 27 -24.35 -6.39 -14.68
C ARG A 27 -25.14 -6.84 -13.45
N TRP A 28 -24.51 -6.95 -12.27
CA TRP A 28 -25.08 -7.53 -11.06
C TRP A 28 -24.99 -6.54 -9.88
N PRO A 29 -25.83 -5.49 -9.85
CA PRO A 29 -25.73 -4.43 -8.84
C PRO A 29 -25.92 -4.92 -7.38
N ARG A 30 -26.56 -6.08 -7.19
CA ARG A 30 -26.71 -6.74 -5.88
C ARG A 30 -25.38 -7.24 -5.29
N LEU A 31 -24.35 -7.43 -6.12
CA LEU A 31 -23.01 -7.87 -5.72
C LEU A 31 -22.04 -6.68 -5.54
N GLY A 32 -22.55 -5.49 -5.24
CA GLY A 32 -21.71 -4.29 -5.03
C GLY A 32 -20.60 -4.48 -3.99
N PHE A 33 -20.84 -5.30 -2.97
CA PHE A 33 -19.83 -5.64 -1.96
C PHE A 33 -18.60 -6.36 -2.55
N ALA A 34 -18.75 -7.15 -3.62
CA ALA A 34 -17.62 -7.84 -4.24
C ALA A 34 -16.71 -6.86 -5.03
N VAL A 35 -17.25 -5.72 -5.47
CA VAL A 35 -16.43 -4.62 -6.01
C VAL A 35 -15.62 -3.96 -4.89
N GLU A 36 -16.18 -3.83 -3.68
CA GLU A 36 -15.44 -3.36 -2.50
C GLU A 36 -14.31 -4.31 -2.08
N LEU A 37 -14.52 -5.64 -2.22
CA LEU A 37 -13.46 -6.64 -2.03
C LEU A 37 -12.31 -6.43 -3.00
N ALA A 38 -12.59 -6.39 -4.31
CA ALA A 38 -11.56 -6.23 -5.35
C ALA A 38 -10.84 -4.88 -5.24
N SER A 39 -11.59 -3.82 -4.90
CA SER A 39 -11.08 -2.48 -4.63
C SER A 39 -10.10 -2.49 -3.46
N SER A 40 -10.48 -3.06 -2.32
CA SER A 40 -9.62 -3.14 -1.13
C SER A 40 -8.39 -4.03 -1.36
N PHE A 41 -8.58 -5.20 -2.01
CA PHE A 41 -7.48 -6.07 -2.42
C PHE A 41 -6.45 -5.30 -3.25
N ALA A 42 -6.89 -4.60 -4.31
CA ALA A 42 -5.98 -3.88 -5.18
C ALA A 42 -5.26 -2.74 -4.47
N LEU A 43 -5.98 -1.99 -3.64
CA LEU A 43 -5.40 -0.88 -2.89
C LEU A 43 -4.32 -1.36 -1.91
N VAL A 44 -4.60 -2.41 -1.14
CA VAL A 44 -3.67 -2.97 -0.14
C VAL A 44 -2.50 -3.67 -0.81
N ALA A 45 -2.76 -4.49 -1.84
CA ALA A 45 -1.72 -5.20 -2.59
C ALA A 45 -0.71 -4.22 -3.19
N CYS A 46 -1.19 -3.18 -3.87
CA CYS A 46 -0.32 -2.15 -4.43
C CYS A 46 0.37 -1.34 -3.33
N ARG A 47 -0.30 -1.05 -2.20
CA ARG A 47 0.32 -0.32 -1.09
C ARG A 47 1.48 -1.10 -0.46
N LEU A 48 1.36 -2.41 -0.31
CA LEU A 48 2.42 -3.27 0.24
C LEU A 48 3.66 -3.30 -0.66
N GLU A 49 3.47 -3.33 -1.98
CA GLU A 49 4.58 -3.26 -2.93
C GLU A 49 5.20 -1.86 -2.97
N VAL A 50 4.41 -0.78 -2.92
CA VAL A 50 4.95 0.59 -2.77
C VAL A 50 5.75 0.70 -1.47
N GLN A 51 5.29 0.13 -0.36
CA GLN A 51 6.02 0.10 0.90
C GLN A 51 7.36 -0.63 0.77
N THR A 52 7.40 -1.71 -0.02
CA THR A 52 8.65 -2.42 -0.34
C THR A 52 9.63 -1.50 -1.09
N ILE A 53 9.15 -0.72 -2.05
CA ILE A 53 9.96 0.29 -2.76
C ILE A 53 10.44 1.39 -1.79
N ILE A 54 9.61 1.87 -0.87
CA ILE A 54 9.99 2.89 0.14
C ILE A 54 11.12 2.38 1.03
N GLU A 55 10.96 1.18 1.59
CA GLU A 55 11.87 0.64 2.61
C GLU A 55 13.17 0.12 2.02
N VAL A 56 13.09 -0.51 0.84
CA VAL A 56 14.19 -1.29 0.26
C VAL A 56 14.70 -0.69 -1.06
N GLY A 57 13.86 0.02 -1.80
CA GLY A 57 14.16 0.49 -3.16
C GLY A 57 15.37 1.43 -3.25
N GLU A 58 15.56 2.31 -2.26
CA GLU A 58 16.73 3.20 -2.19
C GLU A 58 18.04 2.41 -2.04
N TRP A 59 18.02 1.32 -1.28
CA TRP A 59 19.21 0.52 -0.96
C TRP A 59 19.53 -0.58 -1.98
N ALA A 60 18.50 -1.21 -2.54
CA ALA A 60 18.65 -2.33 -3.47
C ALA A 60 18.80 -1.87 -4.93
N VAL A 61 18.09 -0.81 -5.34
CA VAL A 61 18.01 -0.39 -6.76
C VAL A 61 18.36 1.08 -6.95
N GLY A 62 18.57 1.85 -5.88
CA GLY A 62 18.86 3.29 -5.96
C GLY A 62 17.63 4.13 -6.33
N LEU A 63 16.42 3.65 -6.02
CA LEU A 63 15.19 4.39 -6.28
C LEU A 63 15.01 5.50 -5.24
N GLY A 64 15.04 6.75 -5.70
CA GLY A 64 14.84 7.92 -4.84
C GLY A 64 13.39 8.10 -4.38
N SER A 65 13.19 8.94 -3.35
CA SER A 65 11.88 9.27 -2.79
C SER A 65 10.88 9.79 -3.85
N ASP A 66 11.37 10.52 -4.86
CA ASP A 66 10.54 11.10 -5.93
C ASP A 66 9.86 10.02 -6.78
N VAL A 67 10.58 8.93 -7.08
CA VAL A 67 10.03 7.80 -7.83
C VAL A 67 8.92 7.14 -7.03
N THR A 68 9.13 6.95 -5.73
CA THR A 68 8.17 6.28 -4.87
C THR A 68 6.89 7.09 -4.66
N LEU A 69 7.00 8.42 -4.53
CA LEU A 69 5.84 9.32 -4.50
C LEU A 69 5.08 9.28 -5.82
N THR A 70 5.79 9.25 -6.95
CA THR A 70 5.19 9.16 -8.28
C THR A 70 4.44 7.84 -8.48
N VAL A 71 5.03 6.72 -8.05
CA VAL A 71 4.39 5.39 -8.11
C VAL A 71 3.17 5.35 -7.18
N LEU A 72 3.27 5.86 -5.95
CA LEU A 72 2.14 5.93 -5.03
C LEU A 72 0.98 6.75 -5.60
N PHE A 73 1.29 7.94 -6.15
CA PHE A 73 0.30 8.78 -6.82
C PHE A 73 -0.34 8.05 -8.00
N GLY A 74 0.45 7.42 -8.86
CA GLY A 74 -0.04 6.66 -10.01
C GLY A 74 -0.96 5.50 -9.62
N VAL A 75 -0.60 4.73 -8.59
CA VAL A 75 -1.43 3.65 -8.05
C VAL A 75 -2.75 4.18 -7.51
N LEU A 76 -2.73 5.26 -6.72
CA LEU A 76 -3.94 5.86 -6.16
C LEU A 76 -4.85 6.47 -7.24
N LEU A 77 -4.24 7.09 -8.26
CA LEU A 77 -4.94 7.63 -9.41
C LEU A 77 -5.62 6.50 -10.21
N ALA A 78 -4.89 5.44 -10.52
CA ALA A 78 -5.41 4.27 -11.22
C ALA A 78 -6.53 3.60 -10.41
N HIS A 79 -6.33 3.43 -9.10
CA HIS A 79 -7.36 2.91 -8.20
C HIS A 79 -8.63 3.77 -8.23
N GLY A 80 -8.53 5.10 -8.12
CA GLY A 80 -9.70 5.98 -8.17
C GLY A 80 -10.40 5.99 -9.53
N ALA A 81 -9.66 5.85 -10.64
CA ALA A 81 -10.22 5.75 -11.98
C ALA A 81 -10.93 4.41 -12.23
N ILE A 82 -10.28 3.30 -11.83
CA ILE A 82 -10.77 1.93 -12.03
C ILE A 82 -11.85 1.57 -11.02
N CYS A 83 -11.79 2.07 -9.79
CA CYS A 83 -12.67 1.66 -8.71
C CYS A 83 -13.70 2.71 -8.32
N GLY A 84 -13.80 3.89 -8.96
CA GLY A 84 -14.50 5.09 -8.46
C GLY A 84 -15.95 5.02 -7.92
N GLY A 85 -16.63 3.87 -7.93
CA GLY A 85 -17.85 3.59 -7.15
C GLY A 85 -17.63 2.82 -5.83
N ALA A 86 -16.53 2.08 -5.70
CA ALA A 86 -16.07 1.41 -4.50
C ALA A 86 -14.90 2.18 -3.88
N SER A 87 -14.85 2.22 -2.55
CA SER A 87 -13.84 3.00 -1.83
C SER A 87 -12.65 2.18 -1.34
N GLY A 88 -12.83 0.87 -1.13
CA GLY A 88 -11.84 0.04 -0.43
C GLY A 88 -11.55 0.50 1.00
N ASN A 89 -12.38 1.38 1.56
CA ASN A 89 -12.12 2.11 2.81
C ASN A 89 -13.31 1.95 3.79
N PRO A 90 -13.09 1.26 4.93
CA PRO A 90 -14.12 1.07 5.95
C PRO A 90 -14.64 2.38 6.54
N ALA A 91 -13.77 3.37 6.77
CA ALA A 91 -14.18 4.65 7.35
C ALA A 91 -15.17 5.39 6.44
N LEU A 92 -14.92 5.39 5.12
CA LEU A 92 -15.84 5.98 4.14
C LEU A 92 -17.16 5.19 4.03
N SER A 93 -17.12 3.88 4.22
CA SER A 93 -18.32 3.03 4.19
C SER A 93 -19.21 3.29 5.40
N VAL A 94 -18.60 3.35 6.60
CA VAL A 94 -19.29 3.71 7.84
C VAL A 94 -19.81 5.15 7.78
N GLN A 95 -19.05 6.09 7.23
CA GLN A 95 -19.50 7.47 7.07
C GLN A 95 -20.77 7.56 6.21
N ARG A 96 -20.84 6.85 5.07
CA ARG A 96 -22.04 6.83 4.21
C ARG A 96 -23.25 6.28 4.96
N PHE A 97 -23.06 5.25 5.78
CA PHE A 97 -24.11 4.73 6.66
C PHE A 97 -24.57 5.75 7.70
N LEU A 98 -23.64 6.40 8.40
CA LEU A 98 -23.95 7.44 9.41
C LEU A 98 -24.68 8.64 8.80
N ARG A 99 -24.40 8.97 7.53
CA ARG A 99 -25.11 10.01 6.75
C ARG A 99 -26.44 9.52 6.15
N ARG A 100 -26.85 8.27 6.42
CA ARG A 100 -28.06 7.61 5.88
C ARG A 100 -28.08 7.52 4.35
N GLU A 101 -26.91 7.47 3.72
CA GLU A 101 -26.77 7.31 2.26
C GLU A 101 -26.71 5.82 1.84
N ALA A 102 -26.48 4.91 2.80
CA ALA A 102 -26.40 3.46 2.57
C ALA A 102 -27.12 2.67 3.68
N GLY A 103 -27.62 1.48 3.34
CA GLY A 103 -28.25 0.57 4.31
C GLY A 103 -27.23 -0.13 5.22
N ALA A 104 -27.67 -0.55 6.41
CA ALA A 104 -26.83 -1.22 7.41
C ALA A 104 -26.20 -2.53 6.88
N LEU A 105 -27.02 -3.42 6.30
CA LEU A 105 -26.55 -4.70 5.77
C LEU A 105 -25.54 -4.52 4.64
N HIS A 106 -25.81 -3.62 3.69
CA HIS A 106 -24.88 -3.32 2.60
C HIS A 106 -23.54 -2.81 3.13
N THR A 107 -23.57 -1.94 4.15
CA THR A 107 -22.37 -1.40 4.77
C THR A 107 -21.59 -2.49 5.49
N ALA A 108 -22.26 -3.35 6.27
CA ALA A 108 -21.61 -4.47 6.95
C ALA A 108 -20.93 -5.44 5.96
N LEU A 109 -21.64 -5.82 4.89
CA LEU A 109 -21.08 -6.66 3.82
C LEU A 109 -19.90 -5.99 3.11
N SER A 110 -19.97 -4.68 2.86
CA SER A 110 -18.88 -3.93 2.23
C SER A 110 -17.63 -3.85 3.13
N VAL A 111 -17.81 -3.61 4.42
CA VAL A 111 -16.71 -3.58 5.40
C VAL A 111 -16.08 -4.96 5.53
N ALA A 112 -16.87 -6.03 5.64
CA ALA A 112 -16.37 -7.40 5.67
C ALA A 112 -15.60 -7.74 4.39
N ALA A 113 -16.13 -7.35 3.23
CA ALA A 113 -15.49 -7.51 1.93
C ALA A 113 -14.15 -6.77 1.84
N GLN A 114 -14.05 -5.56 2.39
CA GLN A 114 -12.80 -4.78 2.45
C GLN A 114 -11.75 -5.48 3.31
N PHE A 115 -12.11 -5.95 4.52
CA PHE A 115 -11.19 -6.70 5.36
C PHE A 115 -10.73 -8.01 4.71
N LEU A 116 -11.64 -8.72 4.05
CA LEU A 116 -11.29 -9.93 3.30
C LEU A 116 -10.36 -9.62 2.12
N GLY A 117 -10.63 -8.55 1.36
CA GLY A 117 -9.76 -8.10 0.28
C GLY A 117 -8.35 -7.73 0.77
N ALA A 118 -8.26 -6.99 1.87
CA ALA A 118 -7.00 -6.66 2.52
C ALA A 118 -6.23 -7.90 2.99
N HIS A 119 -6.93 -8.88 3.56
CA HIS A 119 -6.32 -10.14 4.00
C HIS A 119 -5.78 -10.95 2.81
N LEU A 120 -6.56 -11.08 1.72
CA LEU A 120 -6.11 -11.73 0.49
C LEU A 120 -4.90 -11.00 -0.12
N ALA A 121 -4.84 -9.68 -0.03
CA ALA A 121 -3.71 -8.90 -0.51
C ALA A 121 -2.44 -9.17 0.31
N LEU A 122 -2.55 -9.35 1.62
CA LEU A 122 -1.41 -9.75 2.47
C LEU A 122 -0.88 -11.13 2.07
N LEU A 123 -1.77 -12.10 1.83
CA LEU A 123 -1.38 -13.44 1.36
C LEU A 123 -0.74 -13.39 -0.03
N ALA A 124 -1.32 -12.61 -0.96
CA ALA A 124 -0.78 -12.44 -2.29
C ALA A 124 0.60 -11.75 -2.28
N ALA A 125 0.77 -10.73 -1.44
CA ALA A 125 2.06 -10.05 -1.27
C ALA A 125 3.11 -11.00 -0.66
N ALA A 126 2.75 -11.78 0.38
CA ALA A 126 3.64 -12.78 0.96
C ALA A 126 4.08 -13.83 -0.06
N PHE A 127 3.13 -14.33 -0.87
CA PHE A 127 3.44 -15.25 -1.97
C PHE A 127 4.36 -14.58 -3.01
N TYR A 128 4.04 -13.36 -3.43
CA TYR A 128 4.84 -12.62 -4.41
C TYR A 128 6.28 -12.37 -3.92
N TRP A 129 6.45 -12.02 -2.65
CA TRP A 129 7.78 -11.88 -2.04
C TRP A 129 8.55 -13.20 -1.96
N SER A 130 7.84 -14.31 -1.71
CA SER A 130 8.44 -15.65 -1.69
C SER A 130 8.94 -16.15 -3.05
N LEU A 131 8.51 -15.53 -4.15
CA LEU A 131 9.03 -15.83 -5.49
C LEU A 131 10.43 -15.25 -5.73
N GLU A 132 10.92 -14.38 -4.84
CA GLU A 132 12.28 -13.83 -4.85
C GLU A 132 12.72 -13.27 -6.23
N LEU A 133 11.77 -12.73 -7.00
CA LEU A 133 11.99 -12.27 -8.38
C LEU A 133 13.06 -11.17 -8.49
N THR A 134 13.29 -10.42 -7.40
CA THR A 134 14.24 -9.32 -7.34
C THR A 134 14.88 -9.26 -5.95
N GLU A 135 16.05 -8.60 -5.85
CA GLU A 135 16.69 -8.36 -4.54
C GLU A 135 15.77 -7.64 -3.55
N MET A 136 14.88 -6.75 -4.03
CA MET A 136 13.90 -6.07 -3.18
C MET A 136 12.92 -7.05 -2.52
N HIS A 137 12.44 -8.05 -3.27
CA HIS A 137 11.49 -9.04 -2.79
C HIS A 137 12.14 -10.04 -1.83
N MET A 138 13.35 -10.51 -2.15
CA MET A 138 14.14 -11.35 -1.24
C MET A 138 14.40 -10.65 0.10
N LEU A 139 14.80 -9.38 0.07
CA LEU A 139 15.08 -8.60 1.29
C LEU A 139 13.80 -8.34 2.08
N LYS A 140 12.67 -8.10 1.41
CA LYS A 140 11.37 -7.93 2.06
C LYS A 140 10.88 -9.21 2.75
N MET A 141 11.08 -10.37 2.13
CA MET A 141 10.76 -11.68 2.70
C MET A 141 11.52 -11.91 4.02
N LEU A 142 12.82 -11.59 4.03
CA LEU A 142 13.66 -11.72 5.22
C LEU A 142 13.27 -10.73 6.33
N MET A 143 12.86 -9.52 5.97
CA MET A 143 12.33 -8.56 6.94
C MET A 143 10.97 -9.00 7.52
N TRP A 144 10.11 -9.62 6.72
CA TRP A 144 8.80 -10.08 7.17
C TRP A 144 8.88 -11.19 8.24
N SER A 145 9.92 -12.01 8.21
CA SER A 145 10.14 -13.04 9.24
C SER A 145 10.51 -12.48 10.63
N GLU A 146 11.00 -11.25 10.69
CA GLU A 146 11.37 -10.57 11.94
C GLU A 146 10.18 -9.69 12.37
N CYS A 147 9.35 -10.18 13.28
CA CYS A 147 8.18 -9.46 13.77
C CYS A 147 8.60 -8.26 14.64
N SER A 148 8.92 -7.12 14.03
CA SER A 148 9.19 -5.87 14.73
C SER A 148 8.00 -4.92 14.66
N ALA A 149 7.49 -4.46 15.80
CA ALA A 149 6.49 -3.41 15.85
C ALA A 149 7.10 -2.09 15.33
N SER A 150 6.73 -1.69 14.12
CA SER A 150 7.18 -0.45 13.48
C SER A 150 6.47 0.80 14.05
N LEU A 151 6.09 0.81 15.33
CA LEU A 151 5.55 2.00 15.99
C LEU A 151 6.73 2.83 16.49
N ALA A 152 7.19 3.76 15.65
CA ALA A 152 8.30 4.66 15.96
C ALA A 152 7.88 5.89 16.80
N VAL A 153 6.58 6.04 17.10
CA VAL A 153 5.98 7.17 17.84
C VAL A 153 5.06 6.67 18.95
N SER A 154 4.80 7.53 19.95
CA SER A 154 3.85 7.17 21.01
C SER A 154 2.43 6.94 20.45
N PRO A 155 1.64 6.00 21.01
CA PRO A 155 0.30 5.71 20.51
C PRO A 155 -0.62 6.95 20.48
N LEU A 156 -0.48 7.84 21.47
CA LEU A 156 -1.27 9.07 21.55
C LEU A 156 -0.93 10.06 20.43
N GLN A 157 0.35 10.25 20.12
CA GLN A 157 0.77 11.12 19.02
C GLN A 157 0.32 10.56 17.67
N GLY A 158 0.44 9.24 17.47
CA GLY A 158 -0.10 8.56 16.30
C GLY A 158 -1.61 8.78 16.17
N PHE A 159 -2.37 8.54 17.24
CA PHE A 159 -3.82 8.75 17.26
C PHE A 159 -4.22 10.18 16.86
N ILE A 160 -3.58 11.20 17.42
CA ILE A 160 -3.85 12.60 17.07
C ILE A 160 -3.50 12.88 15.61
N ALA A 161 -2.35 12.40 15.14
CA ALA A 161 -1.93 12.59 13.75
C ALA A 161 -2.90 11.92 12.77
N GLU A 162 -3.22 10.64 12.96
CA GLU A 162 -4.22 9.91 12.16
C GLU A 162 -5.59 10.60 12.20
N GLY A 163 -6.00 11.10 13.38
CA GLY A 163 -7.27 11.80 13.58
C GLY A 163 -7.35 13.10 12.78
N CYS A 164 -6.36 13.98 12.89
CA CYS A 164 -6.29 15.24 12.14
C CYS A 164 -6.19 14.99 10.63
N CYS A 165 -5.37 14.03 10.22
CA CYS A 165 -5.19 13.62 8.83
C CYS A 165 -6.49 13.08 8.23
N SER A 166 -7.16 12.18 8.96
CA SER A 166 -8.45 11.63 8.57
C SER A 166 -9.52 12.72 8.48
N LEU A 167 -9.62 13.60 9.47
CA LEU A 167 -10.58 14.70 9.46
C LEU A 167 -10.37 15.62 8.25
N GLY A 168 -9.12 16.05 7.99
CA GLY A 168 -8.79 16.87 6.82
C GLY A 168 -9.13 16.18 5.51
N PHE A 169 -8.82 14.88 5.39
CA PHE A 169 -9.17 14.09 4.21
C PHE A 169 -10.69 13.99 4.00
N HIS A 170 -11.46 13.73 5.05
CA HIS A 170 -12.92 13.62 4.97
C HIS A 170 -13.57 14.97 4.61
N LEU A 171 -13.11 16.08 5.19
CA LEU A 171 -13.58 17.42 4.84
C LEU A 171 -13.30 17.75 3.37
N ALA A 172 -12.11 17.41 2.88
CA ALA A 172 -11.80 17.61 1.47
C ALA A 172 -12.65 16.74 0.56
N LEU A 173 -12.89 15.47 0.91
CA LEU A 173 -13.80 14.61 0.15
C LEU A 173 -15.20 15.21 0.06
N LEU A 174 -15.76 15.73 1.16
CA LEU A 174 -17.07 16.40 1.15
C LEU A 174 -17.09 17.63 0.23
N ASN A 175 -16.01 18.43 0.20
CA ASN A 175 -15.88 19.56 -0.73
C ASN A 175 -15.77 19.11 -2.20
N LEU A 176 -15.14 17.98 -2.45
CA LEU A 176 -14.92 17.44 -3.79
C LEU A 176 -16.08 16.57 -4.31
N GLN A 177 -17.04 16.19 -3.46
CA GLN A 177 -18.21 15.41 -3.86
C GLN A 177 -18.99 16.06 -5.01
N ARG A 178 -19.07 17.39 -5.05
CA ARG A 178 -19.77 18.16 -6.09
C ARG A 178 -18.95 18.40 -7.36
N ARG A 179 -17.67 17.99 -7.38
CA ARG A 179 -16.80 18.16 -8.55
C ARG A 179 -16.86 16.93 -9.46
N SER A 180 -16.55 17.12 -10.74
CA SER A 180 -16.50 16.03 -11.72
C SER A 180 -15.43 15.00 -11.35
N ALA A 181 -15.61 13.75 -11.79
CA ALA A 181 -14.65 12.67 -11.53
C ALA A 181 -13.24 13.00 -12.07
N LEU A 182 -13.15 13.74 -13.18
CA LEU A 182 -11.90 14.16 -13.80
C LEU A 182 -11.05 15.07 -12.89
N VAL A 183 -11.68 15.86 -12.02
CA VAL A 183 -10.98 16.71 -11.05
C VAL A 183 -10.85 16.01 -9.70
N ARG A 184 -11.91 15.31 -9.27
CA ARG A 184 -11.98 14.66 -7.96
C ARG A 184 -10.93 13.56 -7.81
N VAL A 185 -10.80 12.68 -8.80
CA VAL A 185 -9.89 11.52 -8.71
C VAL A 185 -8.42 11.94 -8.57
N PRO A 186 -7.84 12.79 -9.43
CA PRO A 186 -6.44 13.20 -9.28
C PRO A 186 -6.20 14.00 -7.99
N LEU A 187 -7.16 14.82 -7.57
CA LEU A 187 -6.99 15.61 -6.34
C LEU A 187 -7.02 14.73 -5.08
N VAL A 188 -7.90 13.72 -5.04
CA VAL A 188 -7.93 12.74 -3.95
C VAL A 188 -6.63 11.91 -3.93
N ALA A 189 -6.14 11.48 -5.09
CA ALA A 189 -4.86 10.77 -5.19
C ALA A 189 -3.69 11.62 -4.71
N ALA A 190 -3.64 12.91 -5.11
CA ALA A 190 -2.63 13.86 -4.67
C ALA A 190 -2.68 14.08 -3.15
N MET A 191 -3.88 14.27 -2.59
CA MET A 191 -4.06 14.43 -1.15
C MET A 191 -3.59 13.21 -0.36
N LEU A 192 -3.97 12.00 -0.78
CA LEU A 192 -3.56 10.76 -0.12
C LEU A 192 -2.04 10.54 -0.22
N THR A 193 -1.43 10.91 -1.36
CA THR A 193 0.02 10.86 -1.55
C THR A 193 0.73 11.84 -0.61
N PHE A 194 0.24 13.08 -0.55
CA PHE A 194 0.77 14.12 0.33
C PHE A 194 0.64 13.76 1.80
N LEU A 195 -0.52 13.24 2.21
CA LEU A 195 -0.78 12.81 3.58
C LEU A 195 0.12 11.64 3.98
N SER A 196 0.34 10.69 3.06
CA SER A 196 1.27 9.58 3.27
C SER A 196 2.71 10.08 3.40
N HIS A 197 3.11 11.07 2.58
CA HIS A 197 4.43 11.68 2.67
C HIS A 197 4.64 12.42 3.99
N ILE A 198 3.68 13.25 4.40
CA ILE A 198 3.73 13.95 5.70
C ILE A 198 3.73 12.95 6.85
N GLY A 199 2.90 11.91 6.82
CA GLY A 199 2.87 10.88 7.87
C GLY A 199 4.25 10.22 8.05
N MET A 200 4.92 9.91 6.94
CA MET A 200 6.30 9.40 6.96
C MET A 200 7.30 10.44 7.49
N VAL A 201 7.24 11.68 7.00
CA VAL A 201 8.17 12.75 7.39
C VAL A 201 7.98 13.14 8.86
N LEU A 202 6.74 13.25 9.34
CA LEU A 202 6.40 13.56 10.72
C LEU A 202 6.82 12.41 11.65
N SER A 203 6.65 11.16 11.24
CA SER A 203 7.17 10.00 11.99
C SER A 203 8.70 10.03 12.11
N VAL A 204 9.40 10.50 11.08
CA VAL A 204 10.87 10.63 11.08
C VAL A 204 11.34 11.86 11.88
N LEU A 205 10.63 13.00 11.80
CA LEU A 205 10.96 14.25 12.48
C LEU A 205 10.63 14.22 13.98
N LEU A 206 9.48 13.65 14.37
CA LEU A 206 9.18 13.38 15.79
C LEU A 206 10.18 12.39 16.40
N TYR A 207 10.87 11.63 15.54
CA TYR A 207 11.89 10.66 15.89
C TYR A 207 13.33 11.18 15.66
N THR A 208 13.64 12.48 15.76
CA THR A 208 15.06 12.88 15.87
C THR A 208 15.67 12.32 17.15
N GLY A 209 16.14 11.07 17.06
CA GLY A 209 16.39 10.12 18.14
C GLY A 209 16.95 8.76 17.65
N ARG A 210 17.68 8.73 16.52
CA ARG A 210 18.84 7.83 16.24
C ARG A 210 18.75 6.36 15.74
N VAL A 211 17.64 5.69 15.44
CA VAL A 211 17.70 4.22 15.13
C VAL A 211 17.36 3.71 13.70
N PRO A 212 16.37 4.16 12.90
CA PRO A 212 15.90 3.39 11.74
C PRO A 212 16.94 3.27 10.62
N LYS A 213 17.63 4.37 10.27
CA LYS A 213 18.61 4.37 9.18
C LYS A 213 19.91 3.62 9.52
N ILE A 214 20.27 3.53 10.80
CA ILE A 214 21.49 2.85 11.25
C ILE A 214 21.25 1.36 11.45
N PHE A 215 20.11 0.98 12.03
CA PHE A 215 19.72 -0.42 12.19
C PHE A 215 19.50 -1.09 10.84
N SER A 216 18.76 -0.44 9.93
CA SER A 216 18.56 -0.95 8.57
C SER A 216 19.90 -1.09 7.84
N ARG A 217 20.78 -0.07 7.81
CA ARG A 217 22.10 -0.18 7.15
C ARG A 217 22.97 -1.32 7.70
N LYS A 218 23.07 -1.48 9.03
CA LYS A 218 23.89 -2.55 9.63
C LYS A 218 23.29 -3.94 9.41
N PHE A 219 21.96 -4.06 9.47
CA PHE A 219 21.25 -5.29 9.15
C PHE A 219 21.40 -5.67 7.68
N PHE A 220 21.25 -4.70 6.78
CA PHE A 220 21.43 -4.87 5.33
C PHE A 220 22.86 -5.25 4.96
N GLN A 221 23.86 -4.63 5.59
CA GLN A 221 25.26 -4.97 5.37
C GLN A 221 25.57 -6.39 5.85
N LYS A 222 24.96 -6.82 6.97
CA LYS A 222 25.05 -8.20 7.47
C LYS A 222 24.36 -9.20 6.55
N LEU A 223 23.23 -8.83 5.95
CA LEU A 223 22.49 -9.64 4.97
C LEU A 223 23.23 -9.77 3.64
N ARG A 224 23.72 -8.67 3.07
CA ARG A 224 24.57 -8.69 1.86
C ARG A 224 25.81 -9.55 2.07
N GLY A 225 26.43 -9.48 3.25
CA GLY A 225 27.54 -10.34 3.63
C GLY A 225 27.20 -11.82 3.79
N ARG A 226 25.94 -12.20 3.99
CA ARG A 226 25.49 -13.61 4.00
C ARG A 226 25.20 -14.13 2.59
N VAL A 227 24.61 -13.30 1.73
CA VAL A 227 24.34 -13.64 0.32
C VAL A 227 25.65 -13.88 -0.44
N THR A 228 26.63 -12.98 -0.34
CA THR A 228 27.93 -13.15 -1.03
C THR A 228 28.77 -14.30 -0.48
N LYS A 229 28.57 -14.68 0.79
CA LYS A 229 29.27 -15.80 1.43
C LYS A 229 28.66 -17.16 1.06
N GLY A 230 27.38 -17.20 0.69
CA GLY A 230 26.72 -18.36 0.10
C GLY A 230 27.33 -18.74 -1.25
N GLU A 231 27.52 -17.75 -2.14
CA GLU A 231 28.14 -17.97 -3.45
C GLU A 231 29.62 -18.40 -3.35
N SER A 232 30.40 -17.82 -2.43
CA SER A 232 31.81 -18.19 -2.26
C SER A 232 32.02 -19.59 -1.64
N GLY A 233 31.05 -20.06 -0.85
CA GLY A 233 31.06 -21.40 -0.26
C GLY A 233 30.79 -22.52 -1.28
N GLU A 234 29.97 -22.24 -2.29
CA GLU A 234 29.65 -23.22 -3.34
C GLU A 234 30.81 -23.40 -4.34
N THR A 235 31.57 -22.33 -4.62
CA THR A 235 32.75 -22.39 -5.49
C THR A 235 33.93 -23.14 -4.87
N LYS A 236 34.01 -23.21 -3.52
CA LYS A 236 35.05 -23.98 -2.82
C LYS A 236 34.74 -25.47 -2.65
N ARG A 237 33.51 -25.92 -2.90
CA ARG A 237 33.12 -27.34 -2.79
C ARG A 237 33.21 -28.11 -4.11
N LYS A 238 33.60 -27.42 -5.20
CA LYS A 238 33.83 -27.97 -6.55
C LYS A 238 35.32 -28.00 -6.94
N LYS A 239 36.25 -27.95 -5.99
CA LYS A 239 37.67 -28.23 -6.20
C LYS A 239 38.12 -29.37 -5.30
#